data_AF-A0A150Y1F3-F1
#
_entry.id   AF-A0A150Y1F3-F1
#
_cell.length_a   1.000
_cell.length_b   1.000
_cell.length_c   1.000
_cell.angle_alpha   90.00
_cell.angle_beta   90.00
_cell.angle_gamma   90.00
#
_symmetry.space_group_name_H-M   'P 1'
#
loop_
_entity.id
_entity.type
_entity.pdbx_description
1 polymer ?
#
loop_
_entity_poly.entity_id
_entity_poly.type
_entity_poly.pdbx_seq_one_letter_code
_entity_poly.pdbx_strand_id
1 'polypeptide(L)'
;MIIYSIKKLENDLQARTLSQKHVFIYFIVRVVLIGLGSLNFSGDELIDPWMTNLAVLLELMITVGFTLHLFNLCKEANQAERFWEYYFSIGFVIGVRLLVIGLILIIPVSVFILLLIPDFMNDFGYIFELGFTAIVLFVYYLMFINSLNRVLEDTPVD
;
A
#
# COMPACT_ATOMS: atom_id res chain seq x y z
N MET A 1 0.88 -15.78 -14.28
CA MET A 1 1.48 -14.96 -13.21
C MET A 1 0.47 -13.87 -12.81
N ILE A 2 -0.41 -14.13 -11.83
CA ILE A 2 -1.52 -13.22 -11.44
C ILE A 2 -0.98 -11.96 -10.71
N ILE A 3 0.24 -12.04 -10.18
CA ILE A 3 0.90 -11.00 -9.38
C ILE A 3 1.07 -9.66 -10.13
N TYR A 4 1.12 -9.64 -11.46
CA TYR A 4 1.44 -8.43 -12.23
C TYR A 4 0.25 -7.73 -12.89
N SER A 5 -0.88 -8.41 -13.11
CA SER A 5 -2.01 -7.82 -13.85
C SER A 5 -3.18 -7.52 -12.92
N ILE A 6 -3.32 -6.25 -12.54
CA ILE A 6 -4.47 -5.79 -11.74
C ILE A 6 -5.79 -6.10 -12.45
N LYS A 7 -5.86 -5.94 -13.78
CA LYS A 7 -7.07 -6.26 -14.57
C LYS A 7 -7.43 -7.74 -14.51
N LYS A 8 -6.42 -8.62 -14.52
CA LYS A 8 -6.69 -10.06 -14.40
C LYS A 8 -7.22 -10.38 -13.00
N LEU A 9 -6.63 -9.78 -11.96
CA LEU A 9 -7.11 -9.95 -10.60
C LEU A 9 -8.54 -9.40 -10.44
N GLU A 10 -8.82 -8.21 -10.97
CA GLU A 10 -10.15 -7.59 -10.97
C GLU A 10 -11.19 -8.52 -11.60
N ASN A 11 -10.88 -9.07 -12.79
CA ASN A 11 -11.76 -10.03 -13.46
C ASN A 11 -11.95 -11.33 -12.67
N ASP A 12 -10.89 -11.88 -12.06
CA ASP A 12 -10.97 -13.11 -11.26
C ASP A 12 -11.78 -12.89 -9.96
N LEU A 13 -11.70 -11.70 -9.37
CA LEU A 13 -12.49 -11.28 -8.21
C LEU A 13 -13.97 -11.08 -8.55
N GLN A 14 -14.25 -10.42 -9.69
CA GLN A 14 -15.60 -10.25 -10.24
C GLN A 14 -16.24 -11.62 -10.52
N ALA A 15 -15.50 -12.52 -11.17
CA ALA A 15 -15.99 -13.85 -11.55
C ALA A 15 -16.09 -14.83 -10.37
N ARG A 16 -15.68 -14.43 -9.15
CA ARG A 16 -15.60 -15.29 -7.94
C ARG A 16 -14.78 -16.56 -8.16
N THR A 17 -13.82 -16.53 -9.09
CA THR A 17 -12.98 -17.69 -9.46
C THR A 17 -11.67 -17.74 -8.67
N LEU A 18 -11.42 -16.73 -7.83
CA LEU A 18 -10.20 -16.66 -7.05
C LEU A 18 -10.21 -17.74 -5.94
N SER A 19 -9.37 -18.76 -6.11
CA SER A 19 -9.25 -19.81 -5.09
C SER A 19 -8.76 -19.22 -3.76
N GLN A 20 -9.34 -19.66 -2.64
CA GLN A 20 -8.94 -19.26 -1.28
C GLN A 20 -7.44 -19.45 -1.01
N LYS A 21 -6.80 -20.42 -1.67
CA LYS A 21 -5.35 -20.62 -1.61
C LYS A 21 -4.57 -19.39 -2.09
N HIS A 22 -5.05 -18.70 -3.12
CA HIS A 22 -4.42 -17.48 -3.62
C HIS A 22 -4.66 -16.30 -2.67
N VAL A 23 -5.85 -16.17 -2.10
CA VAL A 23 -6.14 -15.16 -1.05
C VAL A 23 -5.19 -15.32 0.13
N PHE A 24 -4.99 -16.56 0.58
CA PHE A 24 -4.08 -16.87 1.68
C PHE A 24 -2.62 -16.55 1.35
N ILE A 25 -2.17 -16.82 0.13
CA ILE A 25 -0.84 -16.41 -0.34
C ILE A 25 -0.72 -14.89 -0.31
N TYR A 26 -1.71 -14.14 -0.80
CA TYR A 26 -1.68 -12.68 -0.75
C TYR A 26 -1.61 -12.13 0.67
N PHE A 27 -2.35 -12.74 1.59
CA PHE A 27 -2.29 -12.42 3.01
C PHE A 27 -0.88 -12.67 3.58
N ILE A 28 -0.34 -13.90 3.45
CA ILE A 28 0.97 -14.24 4.00
C ILE A 28 2.06 -13.35 3.43
N VAL A 29 2.11 -13.18 2.10
CA VAL A 29 3.19 -12.39 1.49
C VAL A 29 3.08 -10.93 1.93
N ARG A 30 1.87 -10.37 2.04
CA ARG A 30 1.69 -9.00 2.55
C ARG A 30 2.19 -8.86 3.99
N VAL A 31 1.84 -9.80 4.88
CA VAL A 31 2.29 -9.80 6.28
C VAL A 31 3.81 -9.93 6.37
N VAL A 32 4.40 -10.84 5.59
CA VAL A 32 5.86 -11.04 5.55
C VAL A 32 6.56 -9.79 5.05
N LEU A 33 6.07 -9.14 3.99
CA LEU A 33 6.67 -7.91 3.46
C LEU A 33 6.61 -6.76 4.46
N ILE A 34 5.49 -6.58 5.15
CA ILE A 34 5.36 -5.57 6.21
C ILE A 34 6.33 -5.87 7.36
N GLY A 35 6.40 -7.12 7.80
CA GLY A 35 7.32 -7.55 8.86
C GLY A 35 8.78 -7.32 8.49
N LEU A 36 9.19 -7.66 7.27
CA LEU A 36 10.55 -7.40 6.78
C LEU A 36 10.86 -5.90 6.68
N GLY A 37 9.87 -5.08 6.31
CA GLY A 37 10.00 -3.61 6.33
C GLY A 37 10.31 -3.08 7.73
N SER A 38 9.59 -3.55 8.74
CA SER A 38 9.76 -3.08 10.13
C SER A 38 11.10 -3.46 10.78
N LEU A 39 11.78 -4.51 10.29
CA LEU A 39 13.04 -4.98 10.88
C LEU A 39 14.26 -4.13 10.47
N ASN A 40 14.16 -3.31 9.42
CA ASN A 40 15.28 -2.53 8.89
C ASN A 40 15.41 -1.11 9.49
N PHE A 41 14.50 -0.67 10.38
CA PHE A 41 14.51 0.67 10.97
C PHE A 41 15.25 0.78 12.31
N SER A 42 16.00 -0.25 12.73
CA SER A 42 16.72 -0.30 14.02
C SER A 42 18.17 0.22 13.94
N GLY A 43 18.45 1.16 13.03
CA GLY A 43 19.74 1.84 12.94
C GLY A 43 19.81 3.04 13.89
N ASP A 44 20.83 3.06 14.76
CA ASP A 44 21.12 4.05 15.81
C ASP A 44 21.44 5.47 15.30
N GLU A 45 20.55 6.11 14.54
CA GLU A 45 20.53 7.56 14.43
C GLU A 45 19.49 8.10 15.42
N LEU A 46 19.85 9.13 16.18
CA LEU A 46 19.00 9.79 17.17
C LEU A 46 17.84 10.52 16.45
N ILE A 47 16.91 9.76 15.88
CA ILE A 47 15.62 10.27 15.41
C ILE A 47 14.91 10.79 16.65
N ASP A 48 14.51 12.06 16.62
CA ASP A 48 13.69 12.65 17.68
C ASP A 48 12.46 11.75 17.91
N PRO A 49 12.31 11.14 19.11
CA PRO A 49 11.21 10.24 19.41
C PRO A 49 9.84 10.86 19.13
N TRP A 50 9.72 12.18 19.23
CA TRP A 50 8.50 12.90 18.89
C TRP A 50 8.14 12.76 17.40
N MET A 51 9.12 12.93 16.51
CA MET A 51 8.93 12.82 15.06
C MET A 51 8.56 11.40 14.64
N THR A 52 9.21 10.40 15.25
CA THR A 52 8.87 8.98 15.02
C THR A 52 7.43 8.68 15.44
N ASN A 53 7.02 9.13 16.62
CA ASN A 53 5.66 8.92 17.11
C ASN A 53 4.62 9.62 16.22
N LEU A 54 4.93 10.83 15.73
CA LEU A 54 4.07 11.55 14.80
C LEU A 54 3.92 10.81 13.47
N ALA A 55 5.01 10.26 12.92
CA ALA A 55 4.99 9.48 11.69
C ALA A 55 4.12 8.22 11.83
N VAL A 56 4.29 7.47 12.93
CA VAL A 56 3.47 6.28 13.23
C VAL A 56 1.99 6.65 13.39
N LEU A 57 1.69 7.75 14.10
CA LEU A 57 0.32 8.21 14.27
C LEU A 57 -0.32 8.60 12.92
N LEU A 58 0.43 9.30 12.07
CA LEU A 58 -0.02 9.68 10.73
C LEU A 58 -0.31 8.44 9.87
N GLU A 59 0.61 7.47 9.86
CA GLU A 59 0.45 6.21 9.13
C GLU A 59 -0.77 5.42 9.63
N LEU A 60 -0.98 5.35 10.94
CA LEU A 60 -2.15 4.73 11.55
C LEU A 60 -3.44 5.44 11.15
N MET A 61 -3.48 6.78 11.22
CA MET A 61 -4.67 7.56 10.84
C MET A 61 -5.04 7.35 9.37
N ILE A 62 -4.05 7.40 8.48
CA ILE A 62 -4.24 7.15 7.05
C ILE A 62 -4.73 5.71 6.86
N THR A 63 -4.04 4.73 7.44
CA THR A 63 -4.34 3.32 7.25
C THR A 63 -5.73 2.96 7.75
N VAL A 64 -6.07 3.35 8.98
CA VAL A 64 -7.39 3.09 9.57
C VAL A 64 -8.47 3.84 8.81
N GLY A 65 -8.26 5.12 8.51
CA GLY A 65 -9.23 5.96 7.81
C GLY A 65 -9.59 5.40 6.44
N PHE A 66 -8.59 5.05 5.62
CA PHE A 66 -8.84 4.43 4.32
C PHE A 66 -9.39 3.01 4.43
N THR A 67 -8.96 2.20 5.40
CA THR A 67 -9.50 0.85 5.58
C THR A 67 -11.00 0.90 5.92
N LEU A 68 -11.41 1.83 6.79
CA LEU A 68 -12.82 2.06 7.10
C LEU A 68 -13.60 2.53 5.87
N HIS A 69 -13.03 3.44 5.08
CA HIS A 69 -13.66 3.90 3.85
C HIS A 69 -13.86 2.76 2.84
N LEU A 70 -12.84 1.92 2.61
CA LEU A 70 -12.92 0.75 1.74
C LEU A 70 -13.97 -0.27 2.22
N PHE A 71 -14.09 -0.45 3.54
CA PHE A 71 -15.11 -1.32 4.12
C PHE A 71 -16.52 -0.77 3.85
N ASN A 72 -16.72 0.54 4.00
CA ASN A 72 -17.99 1.18 3.70
C ASN A 72 -18.38 1.04 2.23
N LEU A 73 -17.42 1.18 1.28
CA LEU A 73 -17.67 0.93 -0.14
C LEU A 73 -18.16 -0.51 -0.39
N CYS A 74 -17.52 -1.50 0.24
CA CYS A 74 -17.97 -2.90 0.13
C CYS A 74 -19.36 -3.11 0.75
N LYS A 75 -19.67 -2.41 1.85
CA LYS A 75 -20.97 -2.47 2.51
C LYS A 75 -22.07 -1.87 1.65
N GLU A 76 -21.83 -0.72 1.04
CA GLU A 76 -22.76 -0.06 0.11
C GLU A 76 -23.06 -0.94 -1.12
N ALA A 77 -22.09 -1.74 -1.55
CA ALA A 77 -22.23 -2.69 -2.65
C ALA A 77 -22.79 -4.08 -2.24
N ASN A 78 -23.24 -4.28 -0.99
CA ASN A 78 -23.67 -5.59 -0.44
C ASN A 78 -22.61 -6.70 -0.56
N GLN A 79 -21.33 -6.35 -0.53
CA GLN A 79 -20.18 -7.27 -0.63
C GLN A 79 -19.29 -7.23 0.63
N ALA A 80 -19.83 -6.78 1.77
CA ALA A 80 -19.07 -6.63 3.03
C ALA A 80 -18.41 -7.92 3.51
N GLU A 81 -19.04 -9.08 3.28
CA GLU A 81 -18.51 -10.40 3.67
C GLU A 81 -17.19 -10.75 2.95
N ARG A 82 -16.99 -10.19 1.74
CA ARG A 82 -15.79 -10.38 0.92
C ARG A 82 -14.75 -9.29 1.09
N PHE A 83 -14.96 -8.35 2.02
CA PHE A 83 -14.04 -7.23 2.24
C PHE A 83 -12.59 -7.69 2.39
N TRP A 84 -12.33 -8.71 3.21
CA TRP A 84 -10.97 -9.20 3.44
C TRP A 84 -10.34 -9.82 2.19
N GLU A 85 -11.14 -10.48 1.35
CA GLU A 85 -10.69 -11.03 0.07
C GLU A 85 -10.18 -9.89 -0.83
N TYR A 86 -11.00 -8.86 -1.03
CA TYR A 86 -10.61 -7.66 -1.79
C TYR A 86 -9.43 -6.96 -1.14
N TYR A 87 -9.43 -6.85 0.20
CA TYR A 87 -8.46 -6.09 0.93
C TYR A 87 -7.04 -6.63 0.79
N PHE A 88 -6.90 -7.95 0.91
CA PHE A 88 -5.59 -8.59 0.78
C PHE A 88 -5.17 -8.75 -0.67
N SER A 89 -6.08 -9.11 -1.57
CA SER A 89 -5.73 -9.36 -2.98
C SER A 89 -5.36 -8.08 -3.74
N ILE A 90 -6.24 -7.08 -3.75
CA ILE A 90 -6.02 -5.79 -4.43
C ILE A 90 -4.85 -5.07 -3.79
N GLY A 91 -4.85 -4.98 -2.45
CA GLY A 91 -3.78 -4.33 -1.70
C GLY A 91 -2.41 -4.94 -1.96
N PHE A 92 -2.32 -6.27 -2.05
CA PHE A 92 -1.06 -6.94 -2.38
C PHE A 92 -0.56 -6.57 -3.79
N VAL A 93 -1.42 -6.69 -4.82
CA VAL A 93 -0.99 -6.42 -6.21
C VAL A 93 -0.59 -4.96 -6.41
N ILE A 94 -1.32 -4.01 -5.81
CA ILE A 94 -0.96 -2.59 -5.85
C ILE A 94 0.33 -2.34 -5.07
N GLY A 95 0.49 -2.93 -3.89
CA GLY A 95 1.70 -2.82 -3.07
C GLY A 95 2.95 -3.32 -3.81
N VAL A 96 2.88 -4.48 -4.45
CA VAL A 96 3.97 -5.01 -5.28
C VAL A 96 4.28 -4.08 -6.45
N ARG A 97 3.26 -3.54 -7.12
CA ARG A 97 3.47 -2.59 -8.24
C ARG A 97 4.16 -1.32 -7.78
N LEU A 98 3.69 -0.71 -6.69
CA LEU A 98 4.32 0.49 -6.15
C LEU A 98 5.72 0.22 -5.61
N LEU A 99 5.98 -0.96 -5.05
CA LEU A 99 7.33 -1.37 -4.65
C LEU A 99 8.26 -1.44 -5.86
N VAL A 100 7.84 -2.07 -6.96
CA VAL A 100 8.64 -2.16 -8.19
C VAL A 100 8.89 -0.77 -8.79
N ILE A 101 7.85 0.07 -8.89
CA ILE A 101 7.97 1.45 -9.37
C ILE A 101 8.89 2.26 -8.45
N GLY A 102 8.73 2.09 -7.14
CA GLY A 102 9.56 2.70 -6.11
C GLY A 102 11.03 2.31 -6.27
N LEU A 103 11.36 1.04 -6.42
CA LEU A 103 12.75 0.62 -6.65
C LEU A 103 13.35 1.23 -7.92
N ILE A 104 12.57 1.36 -8.99
CA ILE A 104 13.03 1.93 -10.25
C ILE A 104 13.22 3.45 -10.15
N LEU A 105 12.37 4.17 -9.41
CA LEU A 105 12.40 5.63 -9.34
C LEU A 105 13.20 6.17 -8.15
N ILE A 106 13.07 5.56 -6.98
CA ILE A 106 13.69 6.01 -5.72
C ILE A 106 15.20 5.86 -5.83
N ILE A 107 15.72 4.72 -6.30
CA ILE A 107 17.18 4.49 -6.35
C ILE A 107 17.89 5.58 -7.19
N PRO A 108 17.50 5.87 -8.45
CA PRO A 108 18.13 6.92 -9.24
C PRO A 108 17.98 8.32 -8.64
N VAL A 109 16.79 8.65 -8.10
CA VAL A 109 16.53 9.96 -7.50
C VAL A 109 17.37 10.15 -6.24
N SER A 110 17.49 9.13 -5.40
CA SER A 110 18.32 9.15 -4.19
C SER A 110 19.79 9.40 -4.53
N VAL A 111 20.31 8.67 -5.53
CA VAL A 111 21.69 8.83 -6.01
C VAL A 111 21.90 10.23 -6.58
N PHE A 112 20.95 10.74 -7.37
CA PHE A 112 21.03 12.08 -7.96
C PHE A 112 21.03 13.20 -6.90
N ILE A 113 20.17 13.09 -5.88
CA ILE A 113 20.12 14.06 -4.78
C ILE A 113 21.43 14.03 -3.98
N LEU A 114 21.93 12.84 -3.63
CA LEU A 114 23.20 12.68 -2.91
C LEU A 114 24.39 13.28 -3.68
N LEU A 115 24.40 13.18 -5.01
CA LEU A 115 25.49 13.71 -5.83
C LEU A 115 25.43 15.23 -6.05
N LEU A 116 24.23 15.83 -6.06
CA LEU A 116 24.07 17.25 -6.39
C LEU A 116 23.88 18.15 -5.17
N ILE A 117 23.28 17.64 -4.10
CA ILE A 117 22.97 18.41 -2.89
C ILE A 117 23.24 17.53 -1.66
N PRO A 118 24.52 17.29 -1.33
CA PRO A 118 24.90 16.35 -0.26
C PRO A 118 24.28 16.72 1.10
N ASP A 119 24.11 18.02 1.37
CA ASP A 119 23.57 18.51 2.64
C ASP A 119 22.04 18.49 2.73
N PHE A 120 21.33 18.24 1.62
CA PHE A 120 19.86 18.23 1.59
C PHE A 120 19.26 17.19 2.54
N MET A 121 19.90 16.01 2.62
CA MET A 121 19.44 14.93 3.49
C MET A 121 19.66 15.24 4.97
N ASN A 122 20.66 16.05 5.31
CA ASN A 122 20.95 16.41 6.70
C ASN A 122 19.95 17.43 7.25
N ASP A 123 19.57 18.42 6.44
CA ASP A 123 18.69 19.51 6.91
C ASP A 123 17.19 19.22 6.74
N PHE A 124 16.81 18.44 5.71
CA PHE A 124 15.42 18.22 5.34
C PHE A 124 15.01 16.74 5.23
N GLY A 125 15.91 15.80 5.48
CA GLY A 125 15.70 14.36 5.26
C GLY A 125 14.41 13.83 5.88
N TYR A 126 14.17 14.12 7.16
CA TYR A 126 12.99 13.62 7.88
C TYR A 126 11.66 14.18 7.37
N ILE A 127 11.58 15.49 7.09
CA ILE A 127 10.36 16.13 6.57
C ILE A 127 10.07 15.62 5.16
N PHE A 128 11.13 15.47 4.35
CA PHE A 128 11.03 14.90 3.02
C PHE A 128 10.55 13.45 3.06
N GLU A 129 11.11 12.61 3.93
CA GLU A 129 10.71 11.22 4.11
C GLU A 129 9.24 11.08 4.56
N LEU A 130 8.82 11.90 5.54
CA LEU A 130 7.44 11.89 6.02
C LEU A 130 6.47 12.35 4.93
N GLY A 131 6.80 13.42 4.21
CA GLY A 131 5.99 13.92 3.09
C GLY A 131 5.91 12.91 1.94
N PHE A 132 7.05 12.30 1.58
CA PHE A 132 7.11 11.26 0.56
C PHE A 132 6.28 10.03 0.95
N THR A 133 6.41 9.56 2.19
CA THR A 133 5.63 8.44 2.73
C THR A 133 4.13 8.72 2.67
N ALA A 134 3.70 9.93 3.07
CA ALA A 134 2.30 10.34 3.00
C ALA A 134 1.79 10.35 1.55
N ILE A 135 2.58 10.86 0.59
CA ILE A 135 2.23 10.87 -0.84
C ILE A 135 2.11 9.43 -1.37
N VAL A 136 3.07 8.55 -1.05
CA VAL A 136 3.08 7.15 -1.50
C VAL A 136 1.85 6.41 -0.94
N LEU A 137 1.54 6.57 0.34
CA LEU A 137 0.35 6.00 0.97
C LEU A 137 -0.93 6.53 0.32
N PHE A 138 -1.00 7.83 0.05
CA PHE A 138 -2.16 8.44 -0.60
C PHE A 138 -2.37 7.89 -2.02
N VAL A 139 -1.31 7.80 -2.82
CA VAL A 139 -1.35 7.20 -4.16
C VAL A 139 -1.75 5.73 -4.10
N TYR A 140 -1.20 4.97 -3.15
CA TYR A 140 -1.57 3.57 -2.92
C TYR A 140 -3.08 3.43 -2.68
N TYR A 141 -3.65 4.23 -1.78
CA TYR A 141 -5.07 4.16 -1.46
C TYR A 141 -5.97 4.65 -2.59
N LEU A 142 -5.56 5.67 -3.36
CA LEU A 142 -6.30 6.08 -4.56
C LEU A 142 -6.34 4.97 -5.62
N MET A 143 -5.21 4.32 -5.88
CA MET A 143 -5.17 3.18 -6.79
C MET A 143 -6.06 2.04 -6.30
N PHE A 144 -6.08 1.82 -4.98
CA PHE A 144 -6.90 0.81 -4.35
C PHE A 144 -8.38 1.11 -4.54
N ILE A 145 -8.84 2.31 -4.15
CA ILE A 145 -10.25 2.73 -4.28
C ILE A 145 -10.71 2.56 -5.73
N ASN A 146 -9.91 3.03 -6.69
CA ASN A 146 -10.22 2.91 -8.11
C ASN A 146 -10.32 1.45 -8.58
N SER A 147 -9.48 0.56 -8.05
CA SER A 147 -9.55 -0.87 -8.37
C SER A 147 -10.75 -1.55 -7.72
N LEU A 148 -11.05 -1.21 -6.46
CA LEU A 148 -12.19 -1.73 -5.74
C LEU A 148 -13.50 -1.32 -6.42
N ASN A 149 -13.66 -0.04 -6.78
CA ASN A 149 -14.87 0.43 -7.46
C ASN A 149 -15.12 -0.30 -8.78
N ARG A 150 -14.07 -0.56 -9.58
CA ARG A 150 -14.20 -1.37 -10.81
C ARG A 150 -14.67 -2.80 -10.54
N VAL A 151 -14.23 -3.40 -9.43
CA VAL A 151 -14.71 -4.74 -9.04
C VAL A 151 -16.17 -4.67 -8.60
N LEU A 152 -16.55 -3.65 -7.81
CA LEU A 152 -17.88 -3.52 -7.24
C LEU A 152 -18.96 -3.12 -8.26
N GLU A 153 -18.68 -2.20 -9.18
CA GLU A 153 -19.63 -1.72 -10.20
C GLU A 153 -20.11 -2.81 -11.16
N ASP A 154 -19.22 -3.77 -11.48
CA ASP A 154 -19.49 -4.83 -12.45
C ASP A 154 -19.96 -6.15 -11.80
N THR A 155 -20.09 -6.21 -10.48
CA THR A 155 -20.57 -7.42 -9.80
C THR A 155 -22.11 -7.41 -9.75
N PRO A 156 -22.81 -8.39 -10.37
CA PRO A 156 -24.26 -8.45 -10.27
C PRO A 156 -24.69 -8.61 -8.80
N VAL A 157 -25.66 -7.79 -8.39
CA VAL A 157 -26.30 -7.89 -7.07
C VAL A 157 -27.20 -9.13 -7.13
N ASP A 158 -26.82 -10.18 -6.39
CA ASP A 158 -27.64 -11.38 -6.19
C ASP A 158 -28.87 -11.06 -5.32
#